data_AF-A0A554L4H3-F1
#
_entry.id   AF-A0A554L4H3-F1
#
_cell.length_a   1.000
_cell.length_b   1.000
_cell.length_c   1.000
_cell.angle_alpha   90.00
_cell.angle_beta   90.00
_cell.angle_gamma   90.00
#
_symmetry.space_group_name_H-M   'P 1'
#
loop_
_entity.id
_entity.type
_entity.pdbx_description
1 polymer ?
#
loop_
_entity_poly.entity_id
_entity_poly.type
_entity_poly.pdbx_seq_one_letter_code
_entity_poly.pdbx_strand_id
1 'polypeptide(L)'
;MKVMRLLIKFLILPLILMSFFNFLEYGFEWNRPDQFIYPIVLTLVTLIIFFVSKLRKLFLSLSLSILFLMIFLYLLNELNLANIIGSFGFALLLIVISSYIPQIIKEGFVEKF
;
A
#
# COMPACT_ATOMS: atom_id res chain seq x y z
N MET A 1 -4.50 27.60 9.18
CA MET A 1 -5.06 26.47 8.38
C MET A 1 -4.04 25.73 7.50
N LYS A 2 -3.16 26.38 6.74
CA LYS A 2 -2.18 25.68 5.87
C LYS A 2 -1.19 24.78 6.63
N VAL A 3 -0.63 25.27 7.74
CA VAL A 3 0.31 24.52 8.59
C VAL A 3 -0.33 23.25 9.18
N MET A 4 -1.57 23.35 9.66
CA MET A 4 -2.31 22.22 10.23
C MET A 4 -2.59 21.13 9.18
N ARG A 5 -2.92 21.50 7.93
CA ARG A 5 -3.07 20.52 6.83
C ARG A 5 -1.75 19.86 6.43
N LEU A 6 -0.64 20.58 6.52
CA LEU A 6 0.70 20.03 6.28
C LEU A 6 1.08 19.02 7.37
N LEU A 7 0.87 19.36 8.64
CA LEU A 7 1.10 18.45 9.78
C LEU A 7 0.28 17.16 9.65
N ILE A 8 -1.00 17.25 9.27
CA ILE A 8 -1.83 16.06 9.07
C ILE A 8 -1.27 15.16 7.95
N LYS A 9 -0.85 15.75 6.82
CA LYS A 9 -0.35 14.99 5.66
C LYS A 9 1.03 14.36 5.87
N PHE A 10 1.93 15.05 6.58
CA PHE A 10 3.33 14.65 6.71
C PHE A 10 3.69 14.00 8.04
N LEU A 11 2.84 14.12 9.06
CA LEU A 11 3.11 13.59 10.40
C LEU A 11 2.06 12.56 10.82
N ILE A 12 0.77 12.89 10.69
CA ILE A 12 -0.31 12.02 11.19
C ILE A 12 -0.61 10.88 10.22
N LEU A 13 -0.77 11.18 8.93
CA LEU A 13 -1.09 10.16 7.92
C LEU A 13 -0.03 9.04 7.82
N PRO A 14 1.29 9.33 7.79
CA PRO A 14 2.31 8.28 7.79
C PRO A 14 2.28 7.43 9.05
N LEU A 15 2.05 8.04 10.23
CA LEU A 15 1.96 7.30 11.50
C LEU A 15 0.80 6.29 11.47
N ILE A 16 -0.38 6.73 11.03
CA ILE A 16 -1.57 5.87 10.95
C ILE A 16 -1.32 4.71 9.97
N LEU A 17 -0.78 5.01 8.79
CA LEU A 17 -0.48 3.98 7.78
C LEU A 17 0.57 2.99 8.29
N MET A 18 1.62 3.47 8.93
CA MET A 18 2.67 2.63 9.48
C MET A 18 2.15 1.74 10.61
N SER A 19 1.29 2.25 11.49
CA SER A 19 0.60 1.43 12.50
C SER A 19 -0.33 0.39 11.86
N PHE A 20 -1.08 0.77 10.83
CA PHE A 20 -1.97 -0.14 10.11
C PHE A 20 -1.21 -1.29 9.42
N PHE A 21 -0.13 -0.99 8.70
CA PHE A 21 0.66 -2.03 8.04
C PHE A 21 1.44 -2.90 9.03
N ASN A 22 1.94 -2.35 10.13
CA ASN A 22 2.53 -3.15 11.20
C ASN A 22 1.51 -4.14 11.79
N PHE A 23 0.29 -3.66 12.06
CA PHE A 23 -0.78 -4.51 12.57
C PHE A 23 -1.17 -5.61 11.57
N LEU A 24 -1.21 -5.31 10.27
CA LEU A 24 -1.51 -6.31 9.24
C LEU A 24 -0.44 -7.41 9.15
N GLU A 25 0.84 -7.05 9.28
CA GLU A 25 1.95 -7.99 9.09
C GLU A 25 2.26 -8.80 10.36
N TYR A 26 2.22 -8.16 11.53
CA TYR A 26 2.69 -8.76 12.80
C TYR A 26 1.64 -8.74 13.93
N GLY A 27 0.44 -8.21 13.68
CA GLY A 27 -0.59 -8.08 14.71
C GLY A 27 -0.13 -7.26 15.91
N PHE A 28 -0.20 -7.86 17.10
CA PHE A 28 0.26 -7.27 18.37
C PHE A 28 1.64 -7.78 18.82
N GLU A 29 2.29 -8.66 18.06
CA GLU A 29 3.54 -9.31 18.45
C GLU A 29 4.77 -8.52 17.97
N TRP A 30 5.12 -7.49 18.75
CA TRP A 30 6.19 -6.55 18.41
C TRP A 30 7.49 -6.99 19.08
N ASN A 31 8.24 -7.83 18.39
CA ASN A 31 9.38 -8.52 19.00
C ASN A 31 10.73 -8.08 18.45
N ARG A 32 10.81 -7.46 17.26
CA ARG A 32 12.09 -7.09 16.64
C ARG A 32 12.04 -5.83 15.75
N PRO A 33 13.11 -5.03 15.68
CA PRO A 33 13.14 -3.77 14.92
C PRO A 33 13.19 -3.95 13.39
N ASP A 34 13.61 -5.10 12.88
CA ASP A 34 13.57 -5.45 11.45
C ASP A 34 12.13 -5.57 10.93
N GLN A 35 11.17 -5.85 11.81
CA GLN A 35 9.73 -5.88 11.50
C GLN A 35 9.19 -4.53 11.01
N PHE A 36 9.88 -3.42 11.24
CA PHE A 36 9.42 -2.12 10.75
C PHE A 36 9.76 -1.86 9.28
N ILE A 37 10.70 -2.60 8.68
CA ILE A 37 11.18 -2.31 7.32
C ILE A 37 10.04 -2.41 6.32
N TYR A 38 9.31 -3.53 6.33
CA TYR A 38 8.24 -3.79 5.37
C TYR A 38 7.05 -2.81 5.50
N PRO A 39 6.52 -2.54 6.72
CA PRO A 39 5.51 -1.50 6.95
C PRO A 39 5.96 -0.09 6.57
N ILE A 40 7.24 0.26 6.76
CA ILE A 40 7.79 1.55 6.32
C ILE A 40 7.75 1.64 4.79
N VAL A 41 8.19 0.60 4.08
CA VAL A 41 8.16 0.59 2.60
C VAL A 41 6.72 0.72 2.10
N LEU A 42 5.77 -0.05 2.64
CA LEU A 42 4.36 0.04 2.24
C LEU A 42 3.76 1.41 2.54
N THR A 43 4.11 2.02 3.68
CA THR A 43 3.68 3.38 4.04
C THR A 43 4.19 4.40 3.02
N LEU A 44 5.48 4.37 2.67
CA LEU A 44 6.08 5.27 1.68
C LEU A 44 5.41 5.11 0.31
N VAL A 45 5.22 3.87 -0.13
CA VAL A 45 4.56 3.60 -1.42
C VAL A 45 3.12 4.10 -1.41
N THR A 46 2.39 3.89 -0.32
CA THR A 46 1.02 4.39 -0.15
C THR A 46 0.97 5.91 -0.28
N LEU A 47 1.87 6.63 0.40
CA LEU A 47 1.93 8.09 0.32
C LEU A 47 2.20 8.56 -1.11
N ILE A 48 3.15 7.92 -1.81
CA ILE A 48 3.49 8.25 -3.20
C ILE A 48 2.27 8.06 -4.11
N ILE A 49 1.55 6.94 -3.99
CA ILE A 49 0.35 6.63 -4.79
C ILE A 49 -0.80 7.62 -4.50
N PHE A 50 -0.96 8.02 -3.23
CA PHE A 50 -1.98 8.97 -2.83
C PHE A 50 -1.71 10.39 -3.35
N PHE A 51 -0.45 10.85 -3.30
CA PHE A 51 -0.10 12.21 -3.72
C PHE A 51 0.15 12.35 -5.23
N VAL A 52 0.64 11.30 -5.90
CA VAL A 52 1.00 11.33 -7.31
C VAL A 52 0.07 10.40 -8.10
N SER A 53 -1.13 10.89 -8.43
CA SER A 53 -2.15 10.11 -9.15
C SER A 53 -1.67 9.53 -10.48
N LYS A 54 -0.72 10.19 -11.16
CA LYS A 54 -0.09 9.71 -12.41
C LYS A 54 0.62 8.37 -12.23
N LEU A 55 1.14 8.07 -11.04
CA LEU A 55 1.85 6.82 -10.76
C LEU A 55 0.93 5.64 -10.48
N ARG A 56 -0.37 5.85 -10.24
CA ARG A 56 -1.32 4.76 -9.91
C ARG A 56 -1.34 3.66 -10.96
N LYS A 57 -1.37 4.02 -12.24
CA LYS A 57 -1.33 3.06 -13.36
C LYS A 57 -0.02 2.27 -13.40
N LEU A 58 1.10 2.93 -13.08
CA LEU A 58 2.40 2.28 -13.02
C LEU A 58 2.45 1.27 -11.87
N PHE A 59 1.99 1.66 -10.67
CA PHE A 59 1.93 0.76 -9.52
C PHE A 59 0.93 -0.39 -9.72
N LEU A 60 -0.17 -0.18 -10.45
CA LEU A 60 -1.09 -1.24 -10.84
C LEU A 60 -0.42 -2.26 -11.78
N SER A 61 0.29 -1.78 -12.79
CA SER A 61 1.03 -2.66 -13.70
C SER A 61 2.12 -3.44 -12.95
N LEU A 62 2.81 -2.76 -12.04
CA LEU A 62 3.86 -3.33 -11.23
C LEU A 62 3.33 -4.39 -10.25
N SER A 63 2.18 -4.16 -9.60
CA SER A 63 1.55 -5.16 -8.73
C SER A 63 1.10 -6.40 -9.52
N LEU A 64 0.49 -6.22 -10.69
CA LEU A 64 0.12 -7.35 -11.57
C LEU A 64 1.34 -8.14 -12.04
N SER A 65 2.44 -7.45 -12.38
CA SER A 65 3.69 -8.10 -12.79
C SER A 65 4.30 -8.92 -11.65
N ILE A 66 4.26 -8.40 -10.42
CA ILE A 66 4.71 -9.11 -9.22
C ILE A 66 3.85 -10.34 -8.94
N LEU A 67 2.52 -10.22 -9.04
CA LEU A 67 1.61 -11.34 -8.88
C LEU A 67 1.81 -12.41 -9.96
N PHE A 68 2.12 -12.00 -11.19
CA PHE A 68 2.48 -12.95 -12.24
C PHE A 68 3.81 -13.66 -11.95
N LEU A 69 4.81 -12.93 -11.45
CA LEU A 69 6.08 -13.51 -11.01
C LEU A 69 5.88 -14.53 -9.87
N MET A 70 4.98 -14.26 -8.93
CA MET A 70 4.60 -15.21 -7.89
C MET A 70 4.11 -16.53 -8.49
N ILE A 71 3.25 -16.50 -9.51
CA ILE A 71 2.76 -17.71 -10.18
C ILE A 71 3.94 -18.50 -10.77
N PHE A 72 4.88 -17.82 -11.41
CA PHE A 72 6.07 -18.47 -11.97
C PHE A 72 6.94 -19.13 -10.89
N LEU A 73 7.18 -18.45 -9.78
CA LEU A 73 7.94 -19.01 -8.64
C LEU A 73 7.23 -20.19 -8.00
N TYR A 74 5.90 -20.14 -7.91
CA TYR A 74 5.09 -21.24 -7.40
C TYR A 74 5.24 -22.48 -8.30
N LEU A 75 5.27 -22.32 -9.62
CA LEU A 75 5.50 -23.41 -10.58
C LEU A 75 6.92 -24.00 -10.47
N LEU A 76 7.90 -23.22 -10.01
CA LEU A 76 9.26 -23.67 -9.72
C LEU A 76 9.42 -24.27 -8.31
N ASN A 77 8.32 -24.39 -7.56
CA ASN A 77 8.30 -24.91 -6.18
C ASN A 77 9.06 -24.04 -5.16
N GLU A 78 9.33 -22.77 -5.49
CA GLU A 78 9.95 -21.77 -4.62
C GLU A 78 8.91 -21.09 -3.71
N LEU A 79 8.24 -21.89 -2.87
CA LEU A 79 7.04 -21.49 -2.12
C LEU A 79 7.26 -20.30 -1.17
N ASN A 80 8.41 -20.24 -0.48
CA ASN A 80 8.71 -19.15 0.45
C ASN A 80 8.85 -17.81 -0.28
N LEU A 81 9.59 -17.80 -1.38
CA LEU A 81 9.78 -16.60 -2.20
C LEU A 81 8.48 -16.19 -2.89
N ALA A 82 7.72 -17.16 -3.40
CA ALA A 82 6.40 -16.92 -3.98
C ALA A 82 5.49 -16.23 -2.95
N ASN A 83 5.41 -16.73 -1.71
CA ASN A 83 4.57 -16.12 -0.67
C ASN A 83 4.98 -14.68 -0.35
N ILE A 84 6.28 -14.40 -0.20
CA ILE A 84 6.77 -13.04 0.10
C ILE A 84 6.41 -12.07 -1.04
N ILE A 85 6.70 -12.47 -2.29
CA ILE A 85 6.45 -11.67 -3.49
C ILE A 85 4.94 -11.49 -3.70
N GLY A 86 4.16 -12.55 -3.50
CA GLY A 86 2.70 -12.54 -3.58
C GLY A 86 2.06 -11.59 -2.58
N SER A 87 2.45 -11.65 -1.30
CA SER A 87 1.97 -10.74 -0.26
C SER A 87 2.29 -9.29 -0.58
N PHE A 88 3.49 -9.00 -1.08
CA PHE A 88 3.88 -7.65 -1.48
C PHE A 88 3.09 -7.15 -2.71
N GLY A 89 2.93 -8.00 -3.72
CA GLY A 89 2.13 -7.69 -4.91
C GLY A 89 0.66 -7.44 -4.57
N PHE A 90 0.09 -8.25 -3.69
CA PHE A 90 -1.28 -8.09 -3.22
C PHE A 90 -1.46 -6.83 -2.37
N ALA A 91 -0.54 -6.53 -1.45
CA ALA A 91 -0.56 -5.31 -0.65
C ALA A 91 -0.51 -4.06 -1.55
N LEU A 92 0.36 -4.04 -2.55
CA LEU A 92 0.43 -2.96 -3.54
C LEU A 92 -0.89 -2.80 -4.31
N LEU A 93 -1.49 -3.91 -4.74
CA LEU A 93 -2.78 -3.90 -5.43
C LEU A 93 -3.87 -3.29 -4.56
N LEU A 94 -3.97 -3.71 -3.29
CA LEU A 94 -4.93 -3.18 -2.32
C LEU A 94 -4.75 -1.67 -2.11
N ILE A 95 -3.51 -1.20 -1.98
CA ILE A 95 -3.19 0.23 -1.84
C ILE A 95 -3.66 1.00 -3.08
N VAL A 96 -3.35 0.50 -4.28
CA VAL A 96 -3.75 1.14 -5.54
C VAL A 96 -5.26 1.23 -5.64
N ILE A 97 -5.99 0.14 -5.38
CA ILE A 97 -7.47 0.10 -5.40
C ILE A 97 -8.03 1.10 -4.37
N SER A 98 -7.51 1.08 -3.14
CA SER A 98 -7.96 1.97 -2.06
C SER A 98 -7.73 3.45 -2.38
N SER A 99 -6.71 3.76 -3.18
CA SER A 99 -6.44 5.13 -3.63
C SER A 99 -7.49 5.71 -4.58
N TYR A 100 -8.32 4.85 -5.20
CA TYR A 100 -9.45 5.28 -6.04
C TYR A 100 -10.71 5.61 -5.22
N ILE A 101 -10.83 5.12 -3.98
CA ILE A 101 -12.01 5.36 -3.12
C ILE A 101 -12.34 6.86 -2.98
N PRO A 102 -11.38 7.78 -2.70
CA PRO A 102 -11.69 9.20 -2.61
C PRO A 102 -12.20 9.82 -3.92
N GLN A 103 -11.75 9.32 -5.07
CA GLN A 103 -12.24 9.78 -6.38
C GLN A 103 -13.67 9.31 -6.62
N ILE A 104 -13.95 8.04 -6.36
CA ILE A 104 -15.30 7.46 -6.50
C ILE A 104 -16.30 8.18 -5.60
N ILE A 105 -15.94 8.47 -4.34
CA ILE A 105 -16.80 9.23 -3.43
C ILE A 105 -17.08 10.63 -3.98
N LYS A 106 -16.06 11.30 -4.52
CA LYS A 106 -16.21 12.65 -5.08
C LYS A 106 -17.08 12.67 -6.33
N GLU A 107 -16.83 11.77 -7.27
CA GLU A 107 -17.57 11.67 -8.54
C GLU A 107 -19.02 11.22 -8.31
N GLY A 108 -19.23 10.23 -7.44
CA GLY A 108 -20.58 9.76 -7.06
C GLY A 108 -21.39 10.78 -6.25
N PHE A 109 -20.75 11.77 -5.63
CA PHE A 109 -21.44 12.92 -5.04
C PHE A 109 -21.78 13.99 -6.08
N VAL A 110 -20.91 14.24 -7.06
CA VAL A 110 -21.13 15.29 -8.08
C VAL A 110 -22.24 14.92 -9.07
N GLU A 111 -22.50 13.63 -9.32
CA GLU A 111 -23.64 13.22 -10.17
C GLU A 111 -25.01 13.29 -9.45
N LYS A 112 -25.03 13.46 -8.13
CA LYS A 112 -26.27 13.45 -7.32
C LYS A 112 -26.76 14.84 -6.89
N PHE A 113 -26.04 15.91 -7.22
CA PHE A 113 -26.39 17.30 -6.92
C PHE A 113 -26.26 18.18 -8.17
#